data_AF-W1YHG2-F1
#
_entry.id   AF-W1YHG2-F1
#
_cell.length_a   1.000
_cell.length_b   1.000
_cell.length_c   1.000
_cell.angle_alpha   90.00
_cell.angle_beta   90.00
_cell.angle_gamma   90.00
#
_symmetry.space_group_name_H-M   'P 1'
#
loop_
_entity.id
_entity.type
_entity.pdbx_description
1 polymer ?
#
loop_
_entity_poly.entity_id
_entity_poly.type
_entity_poly.pdbx_seq_one_letter_code
_entity_poly.pdbx_strand_id
1 'polypeptide(L)' 'FLSNRGLYIPSPQLGDGFIAFILAVVMAIVLSVGLFRFNKTYQIKTGQLRRTWPIAAVLIIGLPLLAQWLFGA' A
#
# COMPACT_ATOMS: atom_id res chain seq x y z
N PHE A 1 -22.43 0.26 22.44
CA PHE A 1 -22.90 -0.84 23.31
C PHE A 1 -24.35 -0.58 23.70
N LEU A 2 -25.17 -1.63 23.76
CA LEU A 2 -26.51 -1.54 24.34
C LEU A 2 -26.40 -1.74 25.85
N SER A 3 -27.02 -0.88 26.64
CA SER A 3 -27.04 -0.98 28.11
C SER A 3 -28.40 -0.55 28.67
N ASN A 4 -28.63 -0.76 29.97
CA ASN A 4 -29.82 -0.23 30.67
C ASN A 4 -29.89 1.31 30.67
N ARG A 5 -28.88 2.00 30.13
CA ARG A 5 -28.85 3.46 29.91
C ARG A 5 -29.13 3.86 28.45
N GLY A 6 -29.56 2.92 27.61
CA GLY A 6 -29.81 3.13 26.19
C GLY A 6 -28.70 2.58 25.29
N LEU A 7 -28.85 2.85 23.99
CA LEU A 7 -27.92 2.44 22.94
C LEU A 7 -26.82 3.50 22.76
N TYR A 8 -25.59 3.12 23.07
CA TYR A 8 -24.41 3.90 22.73
C TYR A 8 -23.89 3.46 21.37
N ILE A 9 -23.80 4.38 20.41
CA ILE A 9 -23.13 4.15 19.12
C ILE A 9 -21.74 4.77 19.23
N PRO A 10 -20.66 3.97 19.34
CA PRO A 10 -19.32 4.51 19.36
C PRO A 10 -19.00 5.20 18.03
N SER A 11 -18.25 6.30 18.08
CA SER A 11 -17.70 6.91 16.88
C SER A 11 -16.68 5.98 16.22
N PRO A 12 -16.55 6.02 14.88
CA PRO A 12 -15.50 5.28 14.19
C PRO A 12 -14.12 5.72 14.69
N GLN A 13 -13.25 4.73 14.91
CA GLN A 13 -11.87 4.93 15.37
C GLN A 13 -10.91 4.34 14.34
N LEU A 14 -9.74 4.96 14.19
CA LEU A 14 -8.68 4.39 13.37
C LEU A 14 -8.14 3.14 14.07
N GLY A 15 -8.13 2.02 13.35
CA GLY A 15 -7.55 0.77 13.85
C GLY A 15 -6.02 0.84 13.91
N ASP A 16 -5.45 -0.08 14.68
CA ASP A 16 -4.00 -0.24 14.73
C ASP A 16 -3.43 -0.53 13.33
N GLY A 17 -2.23 -0.02 13.08
CA GLY A 17 -1.57 -0.17 11.79
C GLY A 17 -2.14 0.70 10.66
N PHE A 18 -3.17 1.52 10.90
CA PHE A 18 -3.73 2.41 9.87
C PHE A 18 -2.68 3.33 9.24
N ILE A 19 -1.86 4.00 10.07
CA ILE A 19 -0.78 4.87 9.57
C ILE A 19 0.27 4.04 8.80
N ALA A 20 0.65 2.87 9.31
CA ALA A 20 1.61 1.98 8.66
C ALA A 20 1.10 1.53 7.28
N PHE A 21 -0.19 1.22 7.16
CA PHE A 21 -0.84 0.89 5.90
C PHE A 21 -0.80 2.05 4.90
N ILE A 22 -1.15 3.27 5.33
CA ILE A 22 -1.08 4.46 4.46
C ILE A 22 0.35 4.69 3.96
N LEU A 23 1.34 4.59 4.85
CA LEU A 23 2.76 4.71 4.47
C LEU A 23 3.19 3.61 3.50
N ALA A 24 2.73 2.37 3.70
CA ALA A 24 3.02 1.26 2.80
C ALA A 24 2.44 1.46 1.40
N VAL A 25 1.21 1.99 1.29
CA VAL A 25 0.59 2.35 0.01
C VAL A 25 1.39 3.45 -0.69
N VAL A 26 1.76 4.52 0.03
CA VAL A 26 2.57 5.61 -0.54
C VAL A 26 3.92 5.08 -1.03
N MET A 27 4.59 4.24 -0.23
CA MET A 27 5.86 3.60 -0.61
C MET A 27 5.71 2.71 -1.85
N ALA A 28 4.65 1.90 -1.93
CA ALA A 28 4.38 1.05 -3.09
C ALA A 28 4.21 1.88 -4.37
N ILE A 29 3.53 3.03 -4.29
CA ILE A 29 3.35 3.95 -5.42
C ILE A 29 4.71 4.56 -5.82
N VAL A 30 5.46 5.10 -4.86
CA VAL A 30 6.76 5.74 -5.12
C VAL A 30 7.73 4.76 -5.77
N LEU A 31 7.85 3.54 -5.25
CA LEU A 31 8.72 2.50 -5.80
C LEU A 31 8.26 2.05 -7.19
N SER A 32 6.95 1.87 -7.40
CA SER A 32 6.40 1.49 -8.70
C SER A 32 6.66 2.56 -9.77
N VAL A 33 6.47 3.83 -9.43
CA VAL A 33 6.76 4.96 -10.33
C VAL A 33 8.26 5.08 -10.60
N GLY A 34 9.11 4.93 -9.57
CA GLY A 34 10.56 4.91 -9.72
C GLY A 34 11.03 3.83 -10.68
N LEU A 35 10.55 2.60 -10.50
CA LEU A 35 10.85 1.46 -11.38
C LEU A 35 10.35 1.70 -12.80
N PHE A 36 9.14 2.23 -12.96
CA PHE A 36 8.60 2.57 -14.29
C PHE A 36 9.49 3.58 -15.00
N ARG A 37 9.89 4.67 -14.32
CA ARG A 37 10.78 5.70 -14.91
C ARG A 37 12.13 5.10 -15.28
N PHE A 38 12.72 4.30 -14.40
CA PHE A 38 13.99 3.61 -14.68
C PHE A 38 13.90 2.71 -15.92
N ASN A 39 12.87 1.85 -15.98
CA ASN A 39 12.67 0.94 -17.11
C ASN A 39 12.37 1.70 -18.41
N LYS A 40 11.63 2.81 -18.35
CA LYS A 40 11.37 3.67 -19.52
C LYS A 40 12.66 4.31 -20.03
N THR A 41 13.50 4.85 -19.14
CA THR A 41 14.81 5.40 -19.52
C THR A 41 15.71 4.33 -20.12
N TYR A 42 15.71 3.12 -19.55
CA TYR A 42 16.46 2.00 -20.10
C TYR A 42 15.95 1.60 -21.50
N GLN A 43 14.64 1.51 -21.69
CA GLN A 43 14.02 1.19 -22.97
C GLN A 43 14.37 2.24 -24.04
N ILE A 44 14.35 3.53 -23.71
CA ILE A 44 14.73 4.59 -24.66
C ILE A 44 16.20 4.44 -25.10
N LYS A 45 17.09 4.05 -24.18
CA LYS A 45 18.52 3.89 -24.47
C LYS A 45 18.86 2.62 -25.25
N THR A 46 18.10 1.53 -25.05
CA THR A 46 18.47 0.19 -25.53
C THR A 46 17.47 -0.42 -26.52
N GLY A 47 16.28 0.17 -26.66
CA GLY A 47 15.15 -0.41 -27.40
C GLY A 47 14.45 -1.58 -26.70
N GLN A 48 15.01 -2.10 -25.60
CA GLN A 48 14.50 -3.30 -24.92
C GLN A 48 13.39 -2.95 -23.92
N LEU A 49 12.19 -3.52 -24.14
CA LEU A 49 11.06 -3.35 -23.23
C LEU A 49 11.23 -4.24 -22.00
N ARG A 50 11.26 -3.63 -20.80
CA ARG A 50 11.23 -4.32 -19.52
C ARG A 50 9.84 -4.28 -18.92
N ARG A 51 9.36 -5.41 -18.43
CA ARG A 51 7.99 -5.56 -17.91
C ARG A 51 7.91 -5.07 -16.46
N THR A 52 7.41 -3.86 -16.26
CA THR A 52 7.29 -3.23 -14.92
C THR A 52 6.11 -3.74 -14.10
N TRP A 53 5.01 -4.10 -14.76
CA TRP A 53 3.74 -4.38 -14.07
C TRP A 53 3.76 -5.53 -13.05
N PRO A 54 4.52 -6.64 -13.21
CA PRO A 54 4.51 -7.72 -12.21
C PRO A 54 5.09 -7.24 -10.88
N ILE A 55 6.19 -6.49 -10.94
CA ILE A 55 6.84 -5.94 -9.74
C ILE A 55 5.96 -4.87 -9.11
N ALA A 56 5.35 -4.00 -9.92
CA ALA A 56 4.39 -3.02 -9.42
C ALA A 56 3.19 -3.69 -8.72
N ALA A 57 2.65 -4.77 -9.27
CA ALA A 57 1.55 -5.53 -8.65
C ALA A 57 1.98 -6.14 -7.30
N VAL A 58 3.18 -6.75 -7.25
CA VAL A 58 3.74 -7.27 -5.99
C VAL A 58 3.95 -6.15 -4.96
N LEU A 59 4.41 -4.96 -5.36
CA LEU A 59 4.58 -3.85 -4.45
C LEU A 59 3.23 -3.33 -3.94
N ILE A 60 2.27 -3.09 -4.83
CA ILE A 60 0.96 -2.52 -4.50
C ILE A 60 0.15 -3.45 -3.61
N ILE A 61 0.29 -4.77 -3.75
CA ILE A 61 -0.43 -5.76 -2.93
C ILE A 61 0.42 -6.16 -1.71
N GLY A 62 1.68 -6.50 -1.94
CA GLY A 62 2.57 -7.06 -0.91
C GLY A 62 2.91 -6.09 0.20
N LEU A 63 3.24 -4.83 -0.09
CA LEU A 63 3.59 -3.86 0.96
C LEU A 63 2.42 -3.59 1.91
N PRO A 64 1.19 -3.30 1.43
CA PRO A 64 0.06 -3.12 2.33
C PRO A 64 -0.30 -4.38 3.13
N LEU A 65 -0.22 -5.57 2.52
CA LEU A 65 -0.44 -6.84 3.25
C LEU A 65 0.60 -7.07 4.34
N LEU A 66 1.87 -6.83 4.04
CA LEU A 66 2.95 -6.92 5.03
C LEU A 66 2.76 -5.91 6.16
N ALA A 67 2.34 -4.69 5.85
CA ALA A 67 2.05 -3.68 6.88
C ALA A 67 0.91 -4.10 7.80
N GLN A 68 -0.17 -4.65 7.25
CA GLN A 68 -1.27 -5.19 8.04
C GLN A 68 -0.84 -6.40 8.87
N TRP A 69 0.00 -7.28 8.33
CA TRP A 69 0.49 -8.45 9.06
C TRP A 69 1.40 -8.08 10.24
N LEU A 70 2.20 -7.03 10.11
CA LEU A 70 3.16 -6.61 11.13
C LEU A 70 2.59 -5.61 12.15
N PHE A 71 1.68 -4.73 11.73
CA PHE A 71 1.22 -3.59 12.52
C PHE A 71 -0.29 -3.55 12.71
N GLY A 72 -1.05 -4.41 12.03
CA GLY A 72 -2.49 -4.56 12.25
C GLY A 72 -2.80 -5.29 13.55
N ALA A 73 -4.05 -5.14 14.02
CA ALA A 73 -4.58 -5.81 15.21
C ALA A 73 -5.20 -7.18 14.91
#